data_AF-A0A1U7YE18-F1
#
_entry.id   AF-A0A1U7YE18-F1
#
_cell.length_a   1.000
_cell.length_b   1.000
_cell.length_c   1.000
_cell.angle_alpha   90.00
_cell.angle_beta   90.00
_cell.angle_gamma   90.00
#
_symmetry.space_group_name_H-M   'P 1'
#
loop_
_entity.id
_entity.type
_entity.pdbx_description
1 polymer ?
#
loop_
_entity_poly.entity_id
_entity_poly.type
_entity_poly.pdbx_seq_one_letter_code
_entity_poly.pdbx_strand_id
1 'polypeptide(L)'
;MAAASTSFHICRRFHYNSNLLPRRENSFPERVKASPTRSIITASMRARRPQNVPGDFFVDHTCIDCDTCRWMASENFTRVDDMSAVFKQPSCEEERLRALQALISCPTNSIHTEKPAHDILEVQKTFPIPIDEHTMPGVYHCGYHSEKSFGAASYLIVRDEGNILVDSPRYTERLANNLKMLGGARYMFLTHRDDVADHERWSNHLGCERILHSLEVDHSTTAIEMKLEGSGPWSLGDDIALGSVCLLYKPFKVLFTGDHFAMSEFGWSIFERYNKLSVPKQLNSVKLMLELDFEWILPGHGRRTKFSDAEEKNSSIRAFLETKMQLS
;
A
#
# COMPACT_ATOMS: atom_id res chain seq x y z
N MET A 1 21.18 57.51 -22.16
CA MET A 1 20.33 57.58 -20.95
C MET A 1 20.40 56.22 -20.28
N ALA A 2 20.82 56.18 -19.03
CA ALA A 2 20.91 54.99 -18.19
C ALA A 2 19.68 54.90 -17.27
N ALA A 3 19.19 53.69 -17.02
CA ALA A 3 18.47 53.24 -15.82
C ALA A 3 18.33 51.71 -15.95
N ALA A 4 19.10 50.89 -15.24
CA ALA A 4 18.93 50.47 -13.85
C ALA A 4 17.61 49.70 -13.60
N SER A 5 17.72 48.38 -13.45
CA SER A 5 16.78 47.57 -12.68
C SER A 5 17.55 46.48 -11.92
N THR A 6 17.35 46.49 -10.62
CA THR A 6 18.09 45.85 -9.55
C THR A 6 17.75 44.36 -9.40
N SER A 7 18.77 43.51 -9.42
CA SER A 7 18.69 42.10 -9.01
C SER A 7 18.84 41.99 -7.49
N PHE A 8 17.86 41.40 -6.81
CA PHE A 8 18.00 40.97 -5.42
C PHE A 8 18.32 39.47 -5.38
N HIS A 9 19.60 39.16 -5.19
CA HIS A 9 20.07 37.86 -4.71
C HIS A 9 20.11 37.89 -3.18
N ILE A 10 19.27 37.09 -2.52
CA ILE A 10 19.43 36.79 -1.09
C ILE A 10 20.05 35.40 -0.98
N CYS A 11 21.38 35.40 -0.92
CA CYS A 11 22.19 34.28 -0.46
C CYS A 11 22.33 34.42 1.07
N ARG A 12 21.61 33.61 1.86
CA ARG A 12 21.91 33.46 3.30
C ARG A 12 22.74 32.21 3.51
N ARG A 13 24.07 32.40 3.55
CA ARG A 13 25.01 31.46 4.17
C ARG A 13 24.77 31.47 5.67
N PHE A 14 24.34 30.35 6.24
CA PHE A 14 24.50 30.10 7.67
C PHE A 14 25.90 29.53 7.91
N HIS A 15 26.74 30.30 8.59
CA HIS A 15 27.97 29.81 9.20
C HIS A 15 27.62 29.00 10.43
N TYR A 16 27.77 27.67 10.35
CA TYR A 16 27.78 26.82 11.54
C TYR A 16 29.19 26.85 12.13
N ASN A 17 29.27 27.36 13.36
CA ASN A 17 30.50 27.46 14.13
C ASN A 17 30.82 26.07 14.68
N SER A 18 31.78 25.39 14.06
CA SER A 18 32.31 24.10 14.51
C SER A 18 33.36 24.34 15.58
N ASN A 19 32.98 24.29 16.86
CA ASN A 19 33.84 23.89 17.98
C ASN A 19 33.04 23.95 19.28
N LEU A 20 32.79 22.77 19.86
CA LEU A 20 32.57 22.44 21.29
C LEU A 20 31.65 21.22 21.38
N LEU A 21 32.22 20.02 21.15
CA LEU A 21 31.65 18.76 21.62
C LEU A 21 32.69 18.09 22.52
N PRO A 22 32.35 17.72 23.77
CA PRO A 22 33.25 16.93 24.60
C PRO A 22 33.34 15.50 24.05
N ARG A 23 34.57 14.97 23.98
CA ARG A 23 34.86 13.58 23.63
C ARG A 23 34.08 12.64 24.55
N ARG A 24 33.16 11.85 24.00
CA ARG A 24 32.59 10.67 24.69
C ARG A 24 33.43 9.45 24.31
N GLU A 25 33.99 8.82 25.33
CA GLU A 25 34.67 7.53 25.22
C GLU A 25 33.70 6.45 24.72
N ASN A 26 34.19 5.60 23.83
CA ASN A 26 33.48 4.41 23.35
C ASN A 26 33.50 3.34 24.44
N SER A 27 32.40 3.22 25.20
CA SER A 27 32.07 1.99 25.92
C SER A 27 30.84 1.35 25.27
N PHE A 28 31.00 0.19 24.65
CA PHE A 28 29.90 -0.64 24.17
C PHE A 28 28.98 -1.00 25.34
N PRO A 29 27.66 -0.74 25.30
CA PRO A 29 26.77 -1.25 26.32
C PRO A 29 26.53 -2.74 26.10
N GLU A 30 26.73 -3.53 27.16
CA GLU A 30 26.33 -4.93 27.25
C GLU A 30 24.84 -5.11 26.89
N ARG A 31 24.51 -6.27 26.31
CA ARG A 31 23.13 -6.68 26.01
C ARG A 31 22.26 -6.57 27.26
N VAL A 32 21.39 -5.57 27.31
CA VAL A 32 20.31 -5.48 28.28
C VAL A 32 19.37 -6.67 28.05
N LYS A 33 19.33 -7.61 29.00
CA LYS A 33 18.35 -8.70 29.00
C LYS A 33 16.94 -8.11 29.06
N ALA A 34 16.05 -8.58 28.19
CA ALA A 34 14.67 -8.10 28.12
C ALA A 34 13.94 -8.34 29.47
N SER A 35 13.22 -7.32 29.94
CA SER A 35 12.44 -7.38 31.19
C SER A 35 11.32 -8.43 31.10
N PRO A 36 11.14 -9.30 32.12
CA PRO A 36 10.09 -10.33 32.14
C PRO A 36 8.69 -9.77 31.89
N THR A 37 8.39 -8.58 32.43
CA THR A 37 7.10 -7.90 32.30
C THR A 37 6.77 -7.57 30.84
N ARG A 38 7.78 -7.16 30.05
CA ARG A 38 7.61 -6.88 28.62
C ARG A 38 7.29 -8.16 27.85
N SER A 39 7.91 -9.28 28.21
CA SER A 39 7.64 -10.59 27.57
C SER A 39 6.23 -11.10 27.87
N ILE A 40 5.72 -10.89 29.09
CA ILE A 40 4.37 -11.30 29.49
C ILE A 40 3.31 -10.45 28.78
N ILE A 41 3.51 -9.14 28.67
CA ILE A 41 2.63 -8.25 27.91
C ILE A 41 2.60 -8.66 26.43
N THR A 42 3.76 -8.93 25.82
CA THR A 42 3.82 -9.38 24.42
C THR A 42 3.14 -10.74 24.21
N ALA A 43 3.32 -11.70 25.13
CA ALA A 43 2.65 -12.99 25.06
C ALA A 43 1.12 -12.85 25.21
N SER A 44 0.65 -11.97 26.10
CA SER A 44 -0.76 -11.65 26.27
C SER A 44 -1.37 -11.03 25.01
N MET A 45 -0.65 -10.11 24.35
CA MET A 45 -1.13 -9.51 23.10
C MET A 45 -1.23 -10.49 21.93
N ARG A 46 -0.41 -11.56 21.94
CA ARG A 46 -0.46 -12.63 20.93
C ARG A 46 -1.51 -13.71 21.24
N ALA A 47 -2.23 -13.60 22.35
CA ALA A 47 -3.31 -14.52 22.68
C ALA A 47 -4.52 -14.31 21.76
N ARG A 48 -5.29 -15.39 21.56
CA ARG A 48 -6.56 -15.37 20.83
C ARG A 48 -7.52 -14.38 21.46
N ARG A 49 -8.10 -13.49 20.64
CA ARG A 49 -9.20 -12.62 21.08
C ARG A 49 -10.48 -13.44 21.32
N PRO A 50 -11.31 -13.09 22.34
CA PRO A 50 -12.57 -13.78 22.61
C PRO A 50 -13.62 -13.63 21.49
N GLN A 51 -13.48 -12.62 20.62
CA GLN A 51 -14.36 -12.38 19.47
C GLN A 51 -14.20 -13.43 18.35
N ASN A 52 -13.14 -14.25 18.37
CA ASN A 52 -12.98 -15.33 17.38
C ASN A 52 -13.88 -16.50 17.74
N VAL A 53 -14.49 -17.13 16.73
CA VAL A 53 -15.10 -18.45 16.91
C VAL A 53 -14.03 -19.51 17.22
N PRO A 54 -14.38 -20.59 17.96
CA PRO A 54 -13.45 -21.69 18.21
C PRO A 54 -12.96 -22.35 16.92
N GLY A 55 -11.71 -22.83 16.91
CA GLY A 55 -11.12 -23.57 15.79
C GLY A 55 -9.71 -23.11 15.42
N ASP A 56 -9.14 -23.71 14.38
CA ASP A 56 -7.73 -23.56 13.98
C ASP A 56 -7.32 -22.09 13.80
N PHE A 57 -8.07 -21.32 13.01
CA PHE A 57 -7.73 -19.93 12.72
C PHE A 57 -8.16 -18.98 13.83
N PHE A 58 -7.34 -17.97 14.12
CA PHE A 58 -7.72 -16.87 15.02
C PHE A 58 -6.94 -15.58 14.78
N VAL A 59 -7.53 -14.46 15.23
CA VAL A 59 -6.88 -13.15 15.29
C VAL A 59 -6.51 -12.82 16.73
N ASP A 60 -5.30 -12.28 16.94
CA ASP A 60 -4.78 -11.83 18.23
C ASP A 60 -5.02 -10.31 18.49
N HIS A 61 -4.57 -9.80 19.64
CA HIS A 61 -4.74 -8.39 20.02
C HIS A 61 -3.74 -7.43 19.36
N THR A 62 -2.88 -7.91 18.47
CA THR A 62 -1.96 -7.05 17.69
C THR A 62 -2.59 -6.56 16.38
N CYS A 63 -3.83 -6.94 16.10
CA CYS A 63 -4.57 -6.48 14.92
C CYS A 63 -4.75 -4.95 14.94
N ILE A 64 -4.47 -4.31 13.82
CA ILE A 64 -4.56 -2.84 13.64
C ILE A 64 -5.77 -2.40 12.81
N ASP A 65 -6.72 -3.30 12.57
CA ASP A 65 -7.97 -3.01 11.82
C ASP A 65 -7.79 -2.56 10.36
N CYS A 66 -6.73 -3.00 9.69
CA CYS A 66 -6.38 -2.63 8.31
C CYS A 66 -7.32 -3.16 7.19
N ASP A 67 -8.44 -3.83 7.50
CA ASP A 67 -9.40 -4.48 6.57
C ASP A 67 -8.85 -5.61 5.66
N THR A 68 -7.53 -5.80 5.56
CA THR A 68 -6.87 -6.75 4.64
C THR A 68 -7.52 -8.14 4.60
N CYS A 69 -7.65 -8.81 5.75
CA CYS A 69 -8.21 -10.15 5.79
C CYS A 69 -9.71 -10.21 5.46
N ARG A 70 -10.44 -9.12 5.70
CA ARG A 70 -11.90 -9.06 5.47
C ARG A 70 -12.24 -8.95 3.99
N TRP A 71 -11.40 -8.30 3.19
CA TRP A 71 -11.60 -8.30 1.73
C TRP A 71 -10.87 -9.45 1.02
N MET A 72 -9.82 -10.02 1.60
CA MET A 72 -9.16 -11.21 1.04
C MET A 72 -9.94 -12.51 1.30
N ALA A 73 -10.60 -12.62 2.46
CA ALA A 73 -11.29 -13.81 2.93
C ALA A 73 -12.57 -13.44 3.69
N SER A 74 -13.49 -12.76 2.99
CA SER A 74 -14.76 -12.25 3.56
C SER A 74 -15.65 -13.34 4.16
N GLU A 75 -15.52 -14.58 3.70
CA GLU A 75 -16.25 -15.73 4.24
C GLU A 75 -15.78 -16.13 5.65
N ASN A 76 -14.61 -15.68 6.09
CA ASN A 76 -13.99 -16.12 7.35
C ASN A 76 -13.72 -15.00 8.35
N PHE A 77 -13.45 -13.78 7.87
CA PHE A 77 -13.09 -12.64 8.73
C PHE A 77 -14.13 -11.52 8.69
N THR A 78 -14.43 -10.96 9.86
CA THR A 78 -15.31 -9.79 10.01
C THR A 78 -14.70 -8.78 10.97
N ARG A 79 -15.31 -7.59 11.07
CA ARG A 79 -14.90 -6.54 12.01
C ARG A 79 -15.73 -6.65 13.29
N VAL A 80 -15.07 -6.75 14.44
CA VAL A 80 -15.69 -6.74 15.78
C VAL A 80 -14.76 -6.01 16.75
N ASP A 81 -15.31 -5.01 17.46
CA ASP A 81 -14.60 -4.17 18.43
C ASP A 81 -13.31 -3.55 17.85
N ASP A 82 -13.45 -2.83 16.72
CA ASP A 82 -12.35 -2.12 16.04
C ASP A 82 -11.13 -2.99 15.69
N MET A 83 -11.35 -4.27 15.43
CA MET A 83 -10.33 -5.22 14.98
C MET A 83 -10.97 -6.31 14.13
N SER A 84 -10.16 -7.05 13.38
CA SER A 84 -10.64 -8.26 12.71
C SER A 84 -10.78 -9.44 13.67
N ALA A 85 -11.75 -10.32 13.40
CA ALA A 85 -11.93 -11.59 14.09
C ALA A 85 -12.37 -12.67 13.10
N VAL A 86 -12.04 -13.93 13.40
CA VAL A 86 -12.58 -15.08 12.66
C VAL A 86 -14.02 -15.29 13.12
N PHE A 87 -15.00 -15.13 12.23
CA PHE A 87 -16.42 -15.39 12.55
C PHE A 87 -16.91 -16.74 12.03
N LYS A 88 -16.18 -17.33 11.07
CA LYS A 88 -16.43 -18.66 10.52
C LYS A 88 -15.09 -19.31 10.18
N GLN A 89 -14.83 -20.50 10.69
CA GLN A 89 -13.65 -21.27 10.32
C GLN A 89 -13.75 -21.72 8.86
N PRO A 90 -12.63 -21.78 8.11
CA PRO A 90 -12.62 -22.36 6.77
C PRO A 90 -13.18 -23.78 6.73
N SER A 91 -14.09 -24.02 5.81
CA SER A 91 -14.85 -25.26 5.66
C SER A 91 -14.52 -26.07 4.39
N CYS A 92 -13.76 -25.47 3.47
CA CYS A 92 -13.27 -26.08 2.25
C CYS A 92 -11.84 -25.60 1.91
N GLU A 93 -11.21 -26.23 0.91
CA GLU A 93 -9.85 -25.90 0.48
C GLU A 93 -9.74 -24.45 -0.03
N GLU A 94 -10.75 -23.94 -0.73
CA GLU A 94 -10.75 -22.56 -1.25
C GLU A 94 -10.78 -21.52 -0.11
N GLU A 95 -11.66 -21.71 0.88
CA GLU A 95 -11.71 -20.86 2.08
C GLU A 95 -10.39 -20.94 2.85
N ARG A 96 -9.79 -22.15 2.98
CA ARG A 96 -8.52 -22.33 3.68
C ARG A 96 -7.38 -21.62 2.96
N LEU A 97 -7.33 -21.73 1.63
CA LEU A 97 -6.35 -21.02 0.80
C LEU A 97 -6.46 -19.50 1.01
N ARG A 98 -7.66 -18.93 0.89
CA ARG A 98 -7.88 -17.49 1.10
C ARG A 98 -7.51 -17.04 2.52
N ALA A 99 -7.86 -17.83 3.53
CA ALA A 99 -7.52 -17.53 4.92
C ALA A 99 -5.99 -17.56 5.17
N LEU A 100 -5.26 -18.49 4.55
CA LEU A 100 -3.80 -18.54 4.64
C LEU A 100 -3.13 -17.42 3.83
N GLN A 101 -3.70 -17.03 2.67
CA GLN A 101 -3.24 -15.85 1.93
C GLN A 101 -3.44 -14.56 2.73
N ALA A 102 -4.58 -14.43 3.42
CA ALA A 102 -4.84 -13.34 4.35
C ALA A 102 -3.87 -13.36 5.54
N LEU A 103 -3.56 -14.54 6.09
CA LEU A 103 -2.55 -14.72 7.14
C LEU A 103 -1.18 -14.20 6.71
N ILE A 104 -0.71 -14.60 5.53
CA ILE A 104 0.58 -14.15 4.97
C ILE A 104 0.60 -12.64 4.72
N SER A 105 -0.53 -12.09 4.27
CA SER A 105 -0.67 -10.69 3.92
C SER A 105 -0.96 -9.78 5.11
N CYS A 106 -1.22 -10.33 6.30
CA CYS A 106 -1.47 -9.54 7.50
C CYS A 106 -0.22 -8.70 7.86
N PRO A 107 -0.33 -7.36 7.93
CA PRO A 107 0.83 -6.49 8.12
C PRO A 107 1.52 -6.72 9.47
N THR A 108 0.75 -7.03 10.51
CA THR A 108 1.17 -7.21 11.91
C THR A 108 1.33 -8.68 12.32
N ASN A 109 1.14 -9.62 11.37
CA ASN A 109 1.12 -11.06 11.61
C ASN A 109 0.16 -11.45 12.76
N SER A 110 -1.03 -10.85 12.78
CA SER A 110 -2.03 -11.02 13.86
C SER A 110 -2.95 -12.21 13.64
N ILE A 111 -2.89 -12.85 12.48
CA ILE A 111 -3.69 -14.02 12.12
C ILE A 111 -2.82 -15.26 12.35
N HIS A 112 -3.39 -16.25 13.02
CA HIS A 112 -2.70 -17.46 13.45
C HIS A 112 -3.50 -18.71 13.11
N THR A 113 -2.80 -19.83 13.19
CA THR A 113 -3.35 -21.20 13.25
C THR A 113 -2.93 -21.82 14.58
N GLU A 114 -3.67 -22.80 15.10
CA GLU A 114 -3.33 -23.44 16.38
C GLU A 114 -1.97 -24.16 16.33
N LYS A 115 -1.64 -24.68 15.15
CA LYS A 115 -0.37 -25.30 14.82
C LYS A 115 0.14 -24.71 13.52
N PRO A 116 1.46 -24.67 13.29
CA PRO A 116 2.01 -24.22 12.01
C PRO A 116 1.31 -24.92 10.83
N ALA A 117 0.71 -24.12 9.96
CA ALA A 117 -0.01 -24.61 8.79
C ALA A 117 0.92 -25.43 7.89
N HIS A 118 0.59 -26.71 7.71
CA HIS A 118 1.40 -27.68 6.95
C HIS A 118 1.50 -27.32 5.45
N ASP A 119 0.52 -26.59 4.93
CA ASP A 119 0.34 -26.16 3.56
C ASP A 119 0.86 -24.75 3.27
N ILE A 120 1.45 -24.06 4.26
CA ILE A 120 1.88 -22.65 4.13
C ILE A 120 2.87 -22.45 2.98
N LEU A 121 3.77 -23.40 2.75
CA LEU A 121 4.78 -23.30 1.68
C LEU A 121 4.16 -23.38 0.28
N GLU A 122 3.04 -24.08 0.12
CA GLU A 122 2.29 -24.14 -1.13
C GLU A 122 1.50 -22.85 -1.33
N VAL A 123 0.85 -22.33 -0.28
CA VAL A 123 0.15 -21.04 -0.33
C VAL A 123 1.10 -19.90 -0.70
N GLN A 124 2.32 -19.89 -0.18
CA GLN A 124 3.31 -18.88 -0.54
C GLN A 124 3.68 -18.89 -2.04
N LYS A 125 3.52 -20.01 -2.75
CA LYS A 125 3.76 -20.09 -4.21
C LYS A 125 2.66 -19.42 -5.02
N THR A 126 1.49 -19.19 -4.41
CA THR A 126 0.36 -18.51 -5.08
C THR A 126 0.54 -16.99 -5.19
N PHE A 127 1.57 -16.43 -4.55
CA PHE A 127 1.88 -15.01 -4.63
C PHE A 127 2.89 -14.70 -5.76
N PRO A 128 2.75 -13.57 -6.47
CA PRO A 128 1.65 -12.62 -6.35
C PRO A 128 0.35 -13.22 -6.93
N ILE A 129 -0.80 -12.87 -6.35
CA ILE A 129 -2.10 -13.49 -6.66
C ILE A 129 -2.72 -12.77 -7.87
N PRO A 130 -3.09 -13.47 -8.95
CA PRO A 130 -3.85 -12.86 -10.05
C PRO A 130 -5.15 -12.23 -9.54
N ILE A 131 -5.46 -11.01 -9.96
CA ILE A 131 -6.68 -10.33 -9.48
C ILE A 131 -7.92 -10.85 -10.22
N ASP A 132 -7.89 -10.80 -11.55
CA ASP A 132 -8.95 -11.30 -12.43
C ASP A 132 -8.30 -11.63 -13.78
N GLU A 133 -8.01 -12.91 -14.03
CA GLU A 133 -7.33 -13.38 -15.24
C GLU A 133 -8.15 -13.17 -16.52
N HIS A 134 -9.46 -12.96 -16.40
CA HIS A 134 -10.35 -12.79 -17.54
C HIS A 134 -10.43 -11.33 -18.00
N THR A 135 -10.41 -10.37 -17.06
CA THR A 135 -10.59 -8.94 -17.37
C THR A 135 -9.35 -8.08 -17.19
N MET A 136 -8.33 -8.56 -16.47
CA MET A 136 -7.04 -7.89 -16.33
C MET A 136 -5.86 -8.88 -16.24
N PRO A 137 -5.65 -9.74 -17.27
CA PRO A 137 -4.52 -10.67 -17.27
C PRO A 137 -3.20 -9.92 -17.09
N GLY A 138 -2.30 -10.47 -16.29
CA GLY A 138 -1.01 -9.83 -16.00
C GLY A 138 -1.02 -8.80 -14.87
N VAL A 139 -2.17 -8.57 -14.21
CA VAL A 139 -2.25 -7.73 -13.00
C VAL A 139 -2.41 -8.59 -11.76
N TYR A 140 -1.49 -8.42 -10.81
CA TYR A 140 -1.41 -9.25 -9.60
C TYR A 140 -1.42 -8.42 -8.33
N HIS A 141 -2.01 -8.95 -7.27
CA HIS A 141 -1.87 -8.47 -5.90
C HIS A 141 -0.67 -9.14 -5.24
N CYS A 142 0.28 -8.35 -4.73
CA CYS A 142 1.53 -8.90 -4.18
C CYS A 142 1.36 -9.61 -2.83
N GLY A 143 0.30 -9.30 -2.08
CA GLY A 143 0.18 -9.73 -0.68
C GLY A 143 1.30 -9.15 0.19
N TYR A 144 1.68 -9.89 1.25
CA TYR A 144 2.79 -9.54 2.14
C TYR A 144 2.77 -8.06 2.57
N HIS A 145 1.63 -7.55 3.03
CA HIS A 145 1.53 -6.15 3.41
C HIS A 145 2.47 -5.81 4.57
N SER A 146 2.77 -4.53 4.72
CA SER A 146 3.71 -4.03 5.71
C SER A 146 3.01 -3.25 6.82
N GLU A 147 3.41 -3.48 8.07
CA GLU A 147 3.03 -2.62 9.19
C GLU A 147 3.49 -1.16 8.97
N LYS A 148 4.61 -0.96 8.25
CA LYS A 148 5.15 0.38 7.95
C LYS A 148 4.23 1.23 7.08
N SER A 149 3.39 0.59 6.27
CA SER A 149 2.41 1.23 5.38
C SER A 149 0.98 0.97 5.86
N PHE A 150 0.78 0.65 7.15
CA PHE A 150 -0.53 0.34 7.74
C PHE A 150 -1.35 -0.75 7.00
N GLY A 151 -0.70 -1.60 6.22
CA GLY A 151 -1.37 -2.64 5.45
C GLY A 151 -1.73 -2.27 4.02
N ALA A 152 -1.12 -1.23 3.43
CA ALA A 152 -1.30 -0.91 2.02
C ALA A 152 -1.05 -2.11 1.10
N ALA A 153 -1.96 -2.34 0.16
CA ALA A 153 -1.82 -3.29 -0.91
C ALA A 153 -0.83 -2.78 -1.96
N SER A 154 -0.08 -3.70 -2.55
CA SER A 154 0.83 -3.43 -3.66
C SER A 154 0.55 -4.40 -4.79
N TYR A 155 0.93 -3.99 -6.00
CA TYR A 155 0.51 -4.68 -7.22
C TYR A 155 1.65 -4.85 -8.20
N LEU A 156 1.65 -5.95 -8.96
CA LEU A 156 2.54 -6.14 -10.09
C LEU A 156 1.73 -6.04 -11.39
N ILE A 157 2.19 -5.21 -12.32
CA ILE A 157 1.72 -5.16 -13.70
C ILE A 157 2.79 -5.84 -14.57
N VAL A 158 2.44 -6.95 -15.21
CA VAL A 158 3.32 -7.66 -16.15
C VAL A 158 3.06 -7.15 -17.57
N ARG A 159 4.12 -6.71 -18.25
CA ARG A 159 4.04 -6.10 -19.58
C ARG A 159 5.36 -6.17 -20.34
N ASP A 160 5.28 -6.09 -21.66
CA ASP A 160 6.42 -6.24 -22.58
C ASP A 160 7.46 -5.13 -22.44
N GLU A 161 7.02 -3.90 -22.13
CA GLU A 161 7.89 -2.72 -21.93
C GLU A 161 8.66 -2.76 -20.59
N GLY A 162 8.43 -3.82 -19.80
CA GLY A 162 9.00 -4.05 -18.48
C GLY A 162 7.98 -3.83 -17.38
N ASN A 163 7.88 -4.81 -16.48
CA ASN A 163 6.91 -4.85 -15.40
C ASN A 163 6.98 -3.63 -14.47
N ILE A 164 5.86 -3.28 -13.86
CA ILE A 164 5.74 -2.19 -12.87
C ILE A 164 5.27 -2.77 -11.54
N LEU A 165 6.03 -2.51 -10.48
CA LEU A 165 5.60 -2.71 -9.10
C LEU A 165 4.94 -1.42 -8.59
N VAL A 166 3.64 -1.44 -8.33
CA VAL A 166 2.87 -0.30 -7.79
C VAL A 166 2.83 -0.41 -6.28
N ASP A 167 3.34 0.63 -5.60
CA ASP A 167 3.68 0.65 -4.19
C ASP A 167 4.59 -0.52 -3.80
N SER A 168 4.92 -0.68 -2.51
CA SER A 168 5.87 -1.73 -2.10
C SER A 168 5.34 -2.59 -0.97
N PRO A 169 5.40 -3.94 -1.10
CA PRO A 169 5.09 -4.84 0.01
C PRO A 169 6.26 -4.95 0.98
N ARG A 170 6.03 -5.61 2.12
CA ARG A 170 7.11 -6.11 2.98
C ARG A 170 7.99 -7.05 2.17
N TYR A 171 9.30 -6.84 2.23
CA TYR A 171 10.24 -7.65 1.46
C TYR A 171 10.33 -9.08 2.03
N THR A 172 10.22 -10.07 1.16
CA THR A 172 10.59 -11.46 1.43
C THR A 172 11.33 -12.03 0.24
N GLU A 173 12.34 -12.87 0.47
CA GLU A 173 13.08 -13.53 -0.62
C GLU A 173 12.16 -14.36 -1.51
N ARG A 174 11.13 -14.96 -0.91
CA ARG A 174 10.18 -15.83 -1.63
C ARG A 174 9.32 -15.05 -2.61
N LEU A 175 8.70 -13.96 -2.16
CA LEU A 175 7.96 -13.08 -3.07
C LEU A 175 8.90 -12.51 -4.13
N ALA A 176 10.11 -12.11 -3.76
CA ALA A 176 11.07 -11.53 -4.70
C ALA A 176 11.49 -12.50 -5.80
N ASN A 177 11.72 -13.77 -5.45
CA ASN A 177 11.98 -14.83 -6.43
C ASN A 177 10.76 -15.07 -7.33
N ASN A 178 9.54 -15.05 -6.77
CA ASN A 178 8.31 -15.18 -7.56
C ASN A 178 8.15 -14.03 -8.55
N LEU A 179 8.39 -12.78 -8.14
CA LEU A 179 8.34 -11.63 -9.07
C LEU A 179 9.40 -11.76 -10.16
N LYS A 180 10.62 -12.24 -9.84
CA LYS A 180 11.66 -12.52 -10.84
C LYS A 180 11.24 -13.56 -11.87
N MET A 181 10.56 -14.63 -11.45
CA MET A 181 10.02 -15.64 -12.38
C MET A 181 8.96 -15.06 -13.33
N LEU A 182 8.29 -13.97 -12.93
CA LEU A 182 7.34 -13.22 -13.77
C LEU A 182 8.00 -12.09 -14.60
N GLY A 183 9.33 -12.02 -14.66
CA GLY A 183 10.07 -10.99 -15.40
C GLY A 183 10.60 -9.83 -14.55
N GLY A 184 10.46 -9.90 -13.22
CA GLY A 184 10.95 -8.88 -12.29
C GLY A 184 10.10 -7.62 -12.31
N ALA A 185 10.74 -6.46 -12.07
CA ALA A 185 10.15 -5.14 -12.25
C ALA A 185 11.21 -4.22 -12.88
N ARG A 186 10.83 -3.47 -13.92
CA ARG A 186 11.65 -2.38 -14.47
C ARG A 186 11.44 -1.11 -13.67
N TYR A 187 10.19 -0.83 -13.31
CA TYR A 187 9.81 0.36 -12.56
C TYR A 187 9.14 -0.02 -11.25
N MET A 188 9.30 0.85 -10.24
CA MET A 188 8.47 0.85 -9.05
C MET A 188 7.79 2.21 -8.95
N PHE A 189 6.48 2.26 -9.17
CA PHE A 189 5.70 3.48 -9.01
C PHE A 189 5.17 3.56 -7.58
N LEU A 190 5.69 4.50 -6.81
CA LEU A 190 5.25 4.78 -5.45
C LEU A 190 4.22 5.91 -5.53
N THR A 191 3.00 5.64 -5.05
CA THR A 191 1.93 6.62 -5.05
C THR A 191 2.32 7.77 -4.12
N HIS A 192 2.44 7.51 -2.83
CA HIS A 192 2.81 8.53 -1.85
C HIS A 192 3.84 8.04 -0.84
N ARG A 193 4.38 8.98 -0.07
CA ARG A 193 5.46 8.76 0.89
C ARG A 193 5.13 7.74 1.99
N ASP A 194 3.84 7.56 2.30
CA ASP A 194 3.39 6.70 3.40
C ASP A 194 3.43 5.21 3.03
N ASP A 195 3.34 4.84 1.74
CA ASP A 195 3.19 3.45 1.27
C ASP A 195 4.47 2.90 0.62
N VAL A 196 5.62 3.40 1.07
CA VAL A 196 6.95 3.06 0.53
C VAL A 196 7.63 1.88 1.26
N ALA A 197 7.00 1.31 2.28
CA ALA A 197 7.44 0.11 3.04
C ALA A 197 8.94 -0.28 2.94
N ASP A 198 9.26 -1.29 2.11
CA ASP A 198 10.63 -1.80 1.90
C ASP A 198 11.15 -1.46 0.48
N HIS A 199 10.71 -0.33 -0.10
CA HIS A 199 11.01 0.09 -1.48
C HIS A 199 12.50 -0.02 -1.86
N GLU A 200 13.41 0.37 -0.98
CA GLU A 200 14.85 0.32 -1.24
C GLU A 200 15.37 -1.11 -1.35
N ARG A 201 14.88 -2.04 -0.53
CA ARG A 201 15.27 -3.46 -0.62
C ARG A 201 14.78 -4.08 -1.92
N TRP A 202 13.55 -3.75 -2.31
CA TRP A 202 12.97 -4.19 -3.57
C TRP A 202 13.73 -3.65 -4.77
N SER A 203 14.03 -2.34 -4.81
CA SER A 203 14.81 -1.72 -5.87
C SER A 203 16.20 -2.33 -5.99
N ASN A 204 16.93 -2.52 -4.88
CA ASN A 204 18.23 -3.18 -4.88
C ASN A 204 18.18 -4.63 -5.39
N HIS A 205 17.11 -5.37 -5.08
CA HIS A 205 17.00 -6.78 -5.45
C HIS A 205 16.51 -7.01 -6.88
N LEU A 206 15.59 -6.18 -7.37
CA LEU A 206 15.01 -6.26 -8.71
C LEU A 206 15.77 -5.42 -9.74
N GLY A 207 16.55 -4.43 -9.30
CA GLY A 207 17.19 -3.45 -10.17
C GLY A 207 16.21 -2.44 -10.77
N CYS A 208 15.04 -2.24 -10.15
CA CYS A 208 14.00 -1.36 -10.68
C CYS A 208 14.24 0.11 -10.32
N GLU A 209 13.92 1.01 -11.24
CA GLU A 209 13.94 2.46 -11.01
C GLU A 209 12.66 2.88 -10.27
N ARG A 210 12.80 3.55 -9.13
CA ARG A 210 11.66 4.05 -8.37
C ARG A 210 11.21 5.39 -8.93
N ILE A 211 9.90 5.58 -8.94
CA ILE A 211 9.22 6.77 -9.42
C ILE A 211 8.35 7.27 -8.28
N LEU A 212 8.51 8.54 -7.91
CA LEU A 212 7.69 9.22 -6.90
C LEU A 212 7.52 10.68 -7.27
N HIS A 213 6.39 11.27 -6.92
CA HIS A 213 6.21 12.70 -7.10
C HIS A 213 7.15 13.51 -6.19
N SER A 214 7.77 14.57 -6.70
CA SER A 214 8.73 15.41 -5.97
C SER A 214 8.18 15.97 -4.65
N LEU A 215 6.88 16.29 -4.60
CA LEU A 215 6.19 16.77 -3.38
C LEU A 215 5.96 15.66 -2.33
N GLU A 216 6.12 14.40 -2.70
CA GLU A 216 6.04 13.24 -1.81
C GLU A 216 7.43 12.76 -1.36
N VAL A 217 8.52 13.35 -1.86
CA VAL A 217 9.86 13.00 -1.40
C VAL A 217 10.06 13.45 0.06
N ASP A 218 10.61 12.55 0.86
CA ASP A 218 11.04 12.80 2.23
C ASP A 218 12.44 12.23 2.47
N HIS A 219 12.90 12.20 3.73
CA HIS A 219 14.23 11.70 4.08
C HIS A 219 14.47 10.25 3.60
N SER A 220 13.45 9.39 3.65
CA SER A 220 13.54 7.97 3.30
C SER A 220 13.52 7.71 1.78
N THR A 221 13.15 8.71 0.98
CA THR A 221 12.97 8.61 -0.48
C THR A 221 13.82 9.62 -1.26
N THR A 222 14.77 10.30 -0.60
CA THR A 222 15.70 11.24 -1.26
C THR A 222 16.45 10.62 -2.45
N ALA A 223 16.82 9.35 -2.34
CA ALA A 223 17.58 8.60 -3.35
C ALA A 223 16.73 8.07 -4.52
N ILE A 224 15.43 8.38 -4.59
CA ILE A 224 14.57 7.94 -5.70
C ILE A 224 15.11 8.44 -7.04
N GLU A 225 15.11 7.52 -8.00
CA GLU A 225 15.73 7.64 -9.32
C GLU A 225 14.95 8.65 -10.19
N MET A 226 13.62 8.54 -10.23
CA MET A 226 12.76 9.41 -11.02
C MET A 226 11.80 10.21 -10.13
N LYS A 227 11.99 11.53 -10.10
CA LYS A 227 11.14 12.46 -9.35
C LYS A 227 10.23 13.20 -10.33
N LEU A 228 8.92 12.98 -10.22
CA LEU A 228 7.95 13.65 -11.09
C LEU A 228 7.72 15.09 -10.62
N GLU A 229 7.58 16.02 -11.56
CA GLU A 229 7.30 17.44 -11.31
C GLU A 229 6.13 17.93 -12.17
N GLY A 230 5.34 18.87 -11.62
CA GLY A 230 4.16 19.43 -12.28
C GLY A 230 2.88 18.68 -11.93
N SER A 231 1.87 18.76 -12.80
CA SER A 231 0.55 18.14 -12.59
C SER A 231 0.29 16.90 -13.46
N GLY A 232 1.25 16.53 -14.31
CA GLY A 232 1.05 15.48 -15.32
C GLY A 232 0.09 15.89 -16.45
N PRO A 233 -0.35 14.92 -17.28
CA PRO A 233 -0.03 13.50 -17.15
C PRO A 233 1.43 13.21 -17.51
N TRP A 234 2.06 12.29 -16.78
CA TRP A 234 3.32 11.68 -17.18
C TRP A 234 3.04 10.31 -17.81
N SER A 235 3.99 9.75 -18.57
CA SER A 235 3.79 8.49 -19.28
C SER A 235 4.99 7.57 -19.14
N LEU A 236 4.73 6.26 -19.06
CA LEU A 236 5.75 5.19 -19.03
C LEU A 236 5.51 4.20 -20.19
N GLY A 237 5.48 4.72 -21.40
CA GLY A 237 4.96 4.02 -22.58
C GLY A 237 3.54 4.48 -22.92
N ASP A 238 2.98 3.92 -24.00
CA ASP A 238 1.66 4.33 -24.52
C ASP A 238 0.50 3.83 -23.65
N ASP A 239 0.74 2.77 -22.88
CA ASP A 239 -0.19 2.02 -22.04
C ASP A 239 -0.36 2.57 -20.61
N ILE A 240 0.58 3.39 -20.14
CA ILE A 240 0.61 3.92 -18.76
C ILE A 240 0.50 5.45 -18.76
N ALA A 241 -0.46 5.97 -18.00
CA ALA A 241 -0.55 7.39 -17.65
C ALA A 241 -0.50 7.59 -16.13
N LEU A 242 0.27 8.58 -15.67
CA LEU A 242 0.39 8.95 -14.26
C LEU A 242 -0.18 10.35 -14.05
N GLY A 243 -1.04 10.53 -13.05
CA GLY A 243 -1.67 11.82 -12.77
C GLY A 243 -2.35 11.83 -11.41
N SER A 244 -2.27 12.95 -10.68
CA SER A 244 -2.78 13.05 -9.30
C SER A 244 -2.32 11.90 -8.39
N VAL A 245 -1.06 11.46 -8.55
CA VAL A 245 -0.48 10.35 -7.78
C VAL A 245 -1.12 8.96 -8.08
N CYS A 246 -2.05 8.89 -9.03
CA CYS A 246 -2.64 7.65 -9.52
C CYS A 246 -1.89 7.16 -10.77
N LEU A 247 -1.96 5.85 -11.03
CA LEU A 247 -1.50 5.21 -12.26
C LEU A 247 -2.69 4.61 -13.00
N LEU A 248 -2.88 4.99 -14.25
CA LEU A 248 -3.86 4.40 -15.16
C LEU A 248 -3.16 3.44 -16.12
N TYR A 249 -3.51 2.16 -16.02
CA TYR A 249 -3.12 1.13 -16.97
C TYR A 249 -4.24 0.94 -18.01
N LYS A 250 -4.04 1.52 -19.18
CA LYS A 250 -5.06 1.68 -20.23
C LYS A 250 -5.54 0.36 -20.85
N PRO A 251 -4.68 -0.64 -21.15
CA PRO A 251 -5.10 -1.87 -21.84
C PRO A 251 -6.28 -2.60 -21.19
N PHE A 252 -6.32 -2.61 -19.85
CA PHE A 252 -7.39 -3.26 -19.07
C PHE A 252 -8.16 -2.28 -18.20
N LYS A 253 -8.05 -0.97 -18.48
CA LYS A 253 -8.87 0.06 -17.82
C LYS A 253 -8.75 0.01 -16.29
N VAL A 254 -7.53 -0.11 -15.77
CA VAL A 254 -7.25 -0.27 -14.34
C VAL A 254 -6.63 1.01 -13.78
N LEU A 255 -7.27 1.59 -12.77
CA LEU A 255 -6.77 2.74 -12.04
C LEU A 255 -6.23 2.33 -10.67
N PHE A 256 -4.94 2.54 -10.46
CA PHE A 256 -4.28 2.37 -9.17
C PHE A 256 -4.28 3.71 -8.43
N THR A 257 -4.96 3.76 -7.28
CA THR A 257 -5.28 5.04 -6.63
C THR A 257 -4.46 5.36 -5.39
N GLY A 258 -3.66 4.42 -4.86
CA GLY A 258 -3.07 4.56 -3.53
C GLY A 258 -4.18 4.86 -2.51
N ASP A 259 -3.98 5.89 -1.68
CA ASP A 259 -5.01 6.41 -0.76
C ASP A 259 -5.85 7.56 -1.34
N HIS A 260 -5.82 7.78 -2.65
CA HIS A 260 -6.52 8.92 -3.23
C HIS A 260 -8.04 8.75 -3.20
N PHE A 261 -8.53 7.56 -3.53
CA PHE A 261 -9.95 7.22 -3.58
C PHE A 261 -10.14 5.70 -3.57
N ALA A 262 -10.99 5.19 -2.68
CA ALA A 262 -11.20 3.75 -2.54
C ALA A 262 -12.58 3.41 -1.95
N MET A 263 -13.05 2.20 -2.23
CA MET A 263 -14.19 1.62 -1.53
C MET A 263 -13.75 1.15 -0.14
N SER A 264 -14.50 1.48 0.90
CA SER A 264 -14.33 0.91 2.24
C SER A 264 -15.52 0.02 2.60
N GLU A 265 -15.49 -0.60 3.78
CA GLU A 265 -16.67 -1.31 4.31
C GLU A 265 -17.90 -0.40 4.50
N PHE A 266 -17.70 0.92 4.57
CA PHE A 266 -18.75 1.93 4.77
C PHE A 266 -19.08 2.73 3.50
N GLY A 267 -18.57 2.31 2.34
CA GLY A 267 -18.72 3.03 1.07
C GLY A 267 -17.46 3.79 0.65
N TRP A 268 -17.61 4.64 -0.37
CA TRP A 268 -16.52 5.42 -0.94
C TRP A 268 -15.85 6.35 0.07
N SER A 269 -14.53 6.39 0.03
CA SER A 269 -13.67 7.14 0.94
C SER A 269 -12.53 7.83 0.20
N ILE A 270 -12.18 9.01 0.70
CA ILE A 270 -10.96 9.76 0.36
C ILE A 270 -9.99 9.82 1.56
N PHE A 271 -10.26 9.05 2.61
CA PHE A 271 -9.43 8.96 3.81
C PHE A 271 -9.14 10.33 4.45
N GLU A 272 -10.19 11.16 4.62
CA GLU A 272 -10.09 12.57 5.02
C GLU A 272 -9.19 12.84 6.23
N ARG A 273 -9.20 11.95 7.23
CA ARG A 273 -8.37 12.06 8.43
C ARG A 273 -6.86 12.02 8.15
N TYR A 274 -6.47 11.44 7.03
CA TYR A 274 -5.08 11.26 6.59
C TYR A 274 -4.71 12.18 5.43
N ASN A 275 -5.64 13.01 4.94
CA ASN A 275 -5.36 13.98 3.89
C ASN A 275 -4.46 15.11 4.45
N LYS A 276 -3.19 15.09 4.05
CA LYS A 276 -2.17 16.07 4.46
C LYS A 276 -2.24 17.41 3.71
N LEU A 277 -3.13 17.53 2.72
CA LEU A 277 -3.31 18.73 1.91
C LEU A 277 -4.65 19.40 2.22
N SER A 278 -5.69 19.03 1.49
CA SER A 278 -6.98 19.70 1.51
C SER A 278 -8.03 18.78 0.91
N VAL A 279 -9.13 18.57 1.66
CA VAL A 279 -10.28 17.79 1.19
C VAL A 279 -10.86 18.37 -0.11
N PRO A 280 -11.12 19.69 -0.25
CA PRO A 280 -11.55 20.27 -1.52
C PRO A 280 -10.62 19.98 -2.71
N LYS A 281 -9.28 20.00 -2.50
CA LYS A 281 -8.33 19.66 -3.57
C LYS A 281 -8.42 18.20 -3.98
N GLN A 282 -8.56 17.29 -3.01
CA GLN A 282 -8.73 15.87 -3.29
C GLN A 282 -10.06 15.60 -4.00
N LEU A 283 -11.17 16.23 -3.57
CA LEU A 283 -12.46 16.12 -4.27
C LEU A 283 -12.40 16.63 -5.72
N ASN A 284 -11.70 17.75 -5.97
CA ASN A 284 -11.46 18.22 -7.32
C ASN A 284 -10.65 17.22 -8.16
N SER A 285 -9.71 16.51 -7.55
CA SER A 285 -8.95 15.46 -8.21
C SER A 285 -9.80 14.20 -8.47
N VAL A 286 -10.66 13.79 -7.53
CA VAL A 286 -11.66 12.73 -7.75
C VAL A 286 -12.61 13.09 -8.88
N LYS A 287 -13.00 14.37 -9.01
CA LYS A 287 -13.81 14.84 -10.14
C LYS A 287 -13.13 14.63 -11.49
N LEU A 288 -11.81 14.79 -11.58
CA LEU A 288 -11.05 14.52 -12.82
C LEU A 288 -11.10 13.03 -13.22
N MET A 289 -11.35 12.11 -12.29
CA MET A 289 -11.50 10.68 -12.59
C MET A 289 -12.71 10.38 -13.49
N LEU A 290 -13.72 11.27 -13.53
CA LEU A 290 -14.87 11.12 -14.44
C LEU A 290 -14.45 11.13 -15.92
N GLU A 291 -13.35 11.81 -16.23
CA GLU A 291 -12.79 11.93 -17.60
C GLU A 291 -11.88 10.75 -17.98
N LEU A 292 -11.55 9.87 -17.03
CA LEU A 292 -10.67 8.72 -17.26
C LEU A 292 -11.47 7.48 -17.67
N ASP A 293 -10.98 6.74 -18.66
CA ASP A 293 -11.54 5.44 -19.08
C ASP A 293 -10.95 4.30 -18.23
N PHE A 294 -11.62 3.98 -17.13
CA PHE A 294 -11.29 2.85 -16.27
C PHE A 294 -12.56 2.10 -15.84
N GLU A 295 -12.44 0.81 -15.55
CA GLU A 295 -13.51 -0.06 -15.05
C GLU A 295 -13.08 -0.77 -13.76
N TRP A 296 -11.83 -0.59 -13.34
CA TRP A 296 -11.30 -1.09 -12.08
C TRP A 296 -10.62 -0.01 -11.26
N ILE A 297 -10.85 -0.04 -9.94
CA ILE A 297 -10.05 0.68 -8.94
C ILE A 297 -9.30 -0.34 -8.09
N LEU A 298 -7.98 -0.19 -8.03
CA LEU A 298 -7.08 -0.96 -7.19
C LEU A 298 -6.36 -0.01 -6.21
N PRO A 299 -6.86 0.13 -4.97
CA PRO A 299 -6.31 1.11 -4.03
C PRO A 299 -5.14 0.55 -3.22
N GLY A 300 -4.41 1.43 -2.53
CA GLY A 300 -3.47 1.06 -1.47
C GLY A 300 -4.23 0.57 -0.25
N HIS A 301 -5.12 1.41 0.30
CA HIS A 301 -6.04 1.02 1.37
C HIS A 301 -7.50 0.92 0.90
N GLY A 302 -8.25 0.01 1.52
CA GLY A 302 -9.64 -0.26 1.16
C GLY A 302 -9.77 -1.46 0.21
N ARG A 303 -10.89 -1.50 -0.52
CA ARG A 303 -11.32 -2.65 -1.32
C ARG A 303 -11.22 -2.35 -2.79
N ARG A 304 -10.74 -3.34 -3.53
CA ARG A 304 -10.75 -3.36 -5.00
C ARG A 304 -12.19 -3.29 -5.49
N THR A 305 -12.44 -2.54 -6.57
CA THR A 305 -13.80 -2.39 -7.12
C THR A 305 -13.78 -2.54 -8.63
N LYS A 306 -14.67 -3.38 -9.14
CA LYS A 306 -14.98 -3.54 -10.56
C LYS A 306 -16.31 -2.87 -10.84
N PHE A 307 -16.36 -2.06 -11.89
CA PHE A 307 -17.60 -1.53 -12.45
C PHE A 307 -18.01 -2.40 -13.63
N SER A 308 -19.32 -2.51 -13.86
CA SER A 308 -19.87 -3.19 -15.03
C SER A 308 -19.63 -2.38 -16.31
N ASP A 309 -19.67 -1.06 -16.23
CA ASP A 309 -19.37 -0.14 -17.33
C ASP A 309 -18.99 1.27 -16.83
N ALA A 310 -18.69 2.16 -17.79
CA ALA A 310 -18.33 3.54 -17.52
C ALA A 310 -19.47 4.37 -16.91
N GLU A 311 -20.73 4.01 -17.13
CA GLU A 311 -21.89 4.75 -16.60
C GLU A 311 -22.09 4.43 -15.11
N GLU A 312 -21.99 3.16 -14.72
CA GLU A 312 -21.99 2.76 -13.31
C GLU A 312 -20.85 3.45 -12.56
N LYS A 313 -19.63 3.41 -13.12
CA LYS A 313 -18.46 4.11 -12.58
C LYS A 313 -18.75 5.60 -12.37
N ASN A 314 -19.20 6.29 -13.42
CA ASN A 314 -19.44 7.73 -13.38
C ASN A 314 -20.57 8.10 -12.41
N SER A 315 -21.66 7.36 -12.41
CA SER A 315 -22.79 7.57 -11.50
C SER A 315 -22.37 7.38 -10.04
N SER A 316 -21.57 6.36 -9.74
CA SER A 316 -21.06 6.08 -8.40
C SER A 316 -20.15 7.20 -7.87
N ILE A 317 -19.23 7.70 -8.72
CA ILE A 317 -18.33 8.81 -8.37
C ILE A 317 -19.10 10.12 -8.20
N ARG A 318 -20.06 10.43 -9.07
CA ARG A 318 -20.91 11.64 -8.94
C ARG A 318 -21.70 11.64 -7.63
N ALA A 319 -22.33 10.51 -7.28
CA ALA A 319 -23.07 10.38 -6.03
C ALA A 319 -22.19 10.60 -4.80
N PHE A 320 -20.95 10.09 -4.82
CA PHE A 320 -19.97 10.37 -3.77
C PHE A 320 -19.62 11.86 -3.69
N LEU A 321 -19.30 12.49 -4.82
CA LEU A 321 -18.94 13.91 -4.88
C LEU A 321 -20.07 14.81 -4.40
N GLU A 322 -21.30 14.56 -4.83
CA GLU A 322 -22.50 15.31 -4.39
C GLU A 322 -22.67 15.23 -2.88
N THR A 323 -22.58 14.01 -2.32
CA THR A 323 -22.69 13.79 -0.87
C THR A 323 -21.61 14.57 -0.10
N LYS A 324 -20.37 14.55 -0.59
CA LYS A 324 -19.25 15.24 0.09
C LYS A 324 -19.29 16.76 -0.05
N MET A 325 -19.70 17.28 -1.21
CA MET A 325 -19.79 18.72 -1.45
C MET A 325 -20.98 19.37 -0.73
N GLN A 326 -22.02 18.60 -0.38
CA GLN A 326 -23.11 19.09 0.47
C GLN A 326 -22.73 19.19 1.96
N LEU A 327 -21.71 18.43 2.39
CA LEU A 327 -21.23 18.37 3.77
C LEU A 327 -20.06 19.31 4.06
N SER A 328 -19.43 19.86 3.02
CA SER A 328 -18.25 20.76 3.08
C SER A 328 -18.62 22.23 3.06
#